data_AF-A0A537QQP8-F1
#
_entry.id   AF-A0A537QQP8-F1
#
_cell.length_a   1.000
_cell.length_b   1.000
_cell.length_c   1.000
_cell.angle_alpha   90.00
_cell.angle_beta   90.00
_cell.angle_gamma   90.00
#
_symmetry.space_group_name_H-M   'P 1'
#
loop_
_entity.id
_entity.type
_entity.pdbx_description
1 polymer ?
#
loop_
_entity_poly.entity_id
_entity_poly.type
_entity_poly.pdbx_seq_one_letter_code
_entity_poly.pdbx_strand_id
1 'polypeptide(L)'
;MFETLEQATQAQRELTAAFEAIGMNFSKLNPIVHNALLKEALATSAGSAMANFNEVLSTLQESTASEEGKLGVLREFYAYRARQFSDWA
;
A
#
# COMPACT_ATOMS: atom_id res chain seq x y z
N MET A 1 8.09 -22.73 2.76
CA MET A 1 6.68 -22.47 3.11
C MET A 1 6.52 -21.80 4.49
N PHE A 2 7.46 -21.96 5.43
CA PHE A 2 7.47 -21.22 6.70
C PHE A 2 8.01 -19.77 6.55
N GLU A 3 9.08 -19.59 5.77
CA GLU A 3 9.72 -18.28 5.56
C GLU A 3 8.76 -17.22 4.96
N THR A 4 7.84 -17.64 4.09
CA THR A 4 6.87 -16.73 3.45
C THR A 4 5.81 -16.21 4.43
N LEU A 5 5.45 -16.99 5.44
CA LEU A 5 4.46 -16.59 6.44
C LEU A 5 5.08 -15.61 7.45
N GLU A 6 6.32 -15.85 7.85
CA GLU A 6 7.08 -14.95 8.72
C GLU A 6 7.36 -13.62 8.04
N GLN A 7 7.77 -13.62 6.77
CA GLN A 7 7.95 -12.41 5.95
C GLN A 7 6.64 -11.63 5.79
N ALA A 8 5.53 -12.30 5.50
CA ALA A 8 4.21 -11.67 5.41
C ALA A 8 3.79 -11.03 6.74
N THR A 9 4.03 -11.72 7.86
CA THR A 9 3.71 -11.23 9.20
C THR A 9 4.57 -10.02 9.56
N GLN A 10 5.86 -10.06 9.25
CA GLN A 10 6.78 -8.95 9.51
C GLN A 10 6.42 -7.73 8.66
N ALA A 11 6.21 -7.89 7.35
CA ALA A 11 5.78 -6.82 6.47
C ALA A 11 4.46 -6.18 6.94
N GLN A 12 3.50 -7.00 7.37
CA GLN A 12 2.23 -6.50 7.90
C GLN A 12 2.41 -5.68 9.19
N ARG A 13 3.30 -6.11 10.09
CA ARG A 13 3.62 -5.36 11.33
C ARG A 13 4.29 -4.03 11.02
N GLU A 14 5.28 -4.03 10.14
CA GLU A 14 6.01 -2.82 9.73
C GLU A 14 5.09 -1.81 9.04
N LEU A 15 4.24 -2.27 8.12
CA LEU A 15 3.23 -1.43 7.49
C LEU A 15 2.23 -0.89 8.53
N THR A 16 1.76 -1.72 9.46
CA THR A 16 0.84 -1.26 10.51
C THR A 16 1.46 -0.13 11.33
N ALA A 17 2.70 -0.31 11.80
CA ALA A 17 3.41 0.73 12.56
C ALA A 17 3.63 2.01 11.74
N ALA A 18 3.98 1.88 10.45
CA ALA A 18 4.20 3.03 9.58
C ALA A 18 2.92 3.80 9.26
N PHE A 19 1.79 3.11 9.09
CA PHE A 19 0.48 3.73 8.92
C PHE A 19 -0.01 4.40 10.22
N GLU A 20 0.20 3.76 11.37
CA GLU A 20 -0.13 4.34 12.68
C GLU A 20 0.64 5.65 12.93
N ALA A 21 1.90 5.72 12.51
CA ALA A 21 2.72 6.93 12.63
C ALA A 21 2.15 8.14 11.84
N ILE A 22 1.36 7.89 10.79
CA ILE A 22 0.67 8.94 10.02
C ILE A 22 -0.82 9.06 10.39
N GLY A 23 -1.25 8.43 11.49
CA GLY A 23 -2.62 8.51 12.00
C GLY A 23 -3.64 7.67 11.21
N MET A 24 -3.19 6.69 10.44
CA MET A 24 -4.04 5.81 9.63
C MET A 24 -4.02 4.37 10.14
N ASN A 25 -5.10 3.63 9.95
CA ASN A 25 -5.16 2.21 10.31
C ASN A 25 -5.00 1.35 9.06
N PHE A 26 -3.84 0.69 8.93
CA PHE A 26 -3.52 -0.16 7.78
C PHE A 26 -4.59 -1.23 7.52
N SER A 27 -5.06 -1.92 8.56
CA SER A 27 -6.06 -2.99 8.44
C SER A 27 -7.45 -2.50 8.01
N LYS A 28 -7.71 -1.19 8.07
CA LYS A 28 -8.98 -0.58 7.64
C LYS A 28 -8.91 0.04 6.25
N LEU A 29 -7.78 -0.08 5.56
CA LEU A 29 -7.66 0.40 4.18
C LEU A 29 -8.58 -0.37 3.24
N ASN A 30 -8.86 0.24 2.09
CA ASN A 30 -9.51 -0.47 0.99
C ASN A 30 -8.75 -1.78 0.68
N PRO A 31 -9.42 -2.93 0.53
CA PRO A 31 -8.75 -4.22 0.32
C PRO A 31 -7.77 -4.26 -0.85
N ILE A 32 -8.04 -3.49 -1.92
CA ILE A 32 -7.14 -3.39 -3.09
C ILE A 32 -5.85 -2.67 -2.70
N VAL A 33 -5.97 -1.54 -2.00
CA VAL A 33 -4.83 -0.74 -1.54
C VAL A 33 -4.01 -1.53 -0.51
N HIS A 34 -4.67 -2.14 0.47
CA HIS A 34 -4.03 -2.98 1.47
C HIS A 34 -3.21 -4.11 0.83
N ASN A 35 -3.84 -4.87 -0.08
CA ASN A 35 -3.18 -5.98 -0.75
C ASN A 35 -2.00 -5.53 -1.61
N ALA A 36 -2.13 -4.41 -2.32
CA ALA A 36 -1.06 -3.86 -3.14
C ALA A 36 0.17 -3.48 -2.31
N LEU A 37 -0.05 -2.78 -1.19
CA LEU A 37 1.02 -2.36 -0.28
C LEU A 37 1.70 -3.56 0.37
N LEU A 38 0.93 -4.58 0.77
CA LEU A 38 1.51 -5.80 1.33
C LEU A 38 2.37 -6.55 0.30
N LYS A 39 1.90 -6.70 -0.95
CA LYS A 39 2.67 -7.32 -2.03
C LYS A 39 3.94 -6.56 -2.35
N GLU A 40 3.85 -5.23 -2.41
CA GLU A 40 5.02 -4.38 -2.62
C GLU A 40 6.02 -4.49 -1.47
N ALA A 41 5.55 -4.49 -0.23
CA ALA A 41 6.42 -4.63 0.94
C ALA A 41 7.12 -6.00 0.96
N LEU A 42 6.43 -7.06 0.53
CA LEU A 42 7.02 -8.40 0.41
C LEU A 42 8.05 -8.50 -0.71
N ALA A 43 7.84 -7.81 -1.83
CA ALA A 43 8.77 -7.80 -2.96
C ALA A 43 9.96 -6.85 -2.74
N THR A 44 9.79 -5.83 -1.90
CA THR A 44 10.78 -4.76 -1.68
C THR A 44 11.02 -4.52 -0.19
N SER A 45 10.29 -3.59 0.43
CA SER A 45 10.28 -3.34 1.88
C SER A 45 9.04 -2.53 2.27
N ALA A 46 8.65 -2.55 3.55
CA ALA A 46 7.58 -1.71 4.06
C ALA A 46 7.88 -0.21 3.87
N GLY A 47 9.15 0.20 4.01
CA GLY A 47 9.58 1.58 3.76
C GLY A 47 9.35 2.03 2.32
N SER A 48 9.67 1.18 1.34
CA SER A 48 9.42 1.46 -0.08
C SER A 48 7.93 1.58 -0.38
N ALA A 49 7.12 0.67 0.14
CA ALA A 49 5.67 0.71 0.00
C ALA A 49 5.07 2.00 0.59
N MET A 50 5.56 2.42 1.77
CA MET A 50 5.12 3.67 2.42
C MET A 50 5.56 4.92 1.68
N ALA A 51 6.79 4.95 1.15
CA ALA A 51 7.28 6.07 0.35
C ALA A 51 6.38 6.29 -0.89
N ASN A 52 6.08 5.21 -1.62
CA ASN A 52 5.16 5.26 -2.76
C ASN A 52 3.75 5.69 -2.33
N PHE A 53 3.26 5.23 -1.18
CA PHE A 53 1.97 5.66 -0.66
C PHE A 53 1.90 7.15 -0.35
N ASN A 54 2.92 7.70 0.30
CA ASN A 54 2.99 9.12 0.62
C ASN A 54 3.11 9.97 -0.64
N GLU A 55 3.87 9.53 -1.64
CA GLU A 55 4.00 10.25 -2.93
C GLU A 55 2.66 10.33 -3.67
N VAL A 56 1.91 9.23 -3.71
CA VAL A 56 0.57 9.21 -4.31
C VAL A 56 -0.40 10.09 -3.54
N LEU A 57 -0.38 10.05 -2.21
CA LEU A 57 -1.20 10.94 -1.39
C LEU A 57 -0.87 12.41 -1.62
N SER A 58 0.41 12.78 -1.67
CA SER A 58 0.84 14.15 -1.96
C SER A 58 0.33 14.61 -3.33
N THR A 59 0.47 13.75 -4.34
CA THR A 59 -0.03 14.03 -5.70
C THR A 59 -1.55 14.23 -5.74
N LEU A 60 -2.30 13.40 -4.99
CA LEU A 60 -3.75 13.53 -4.90
C LEU A 60 -4.21 14.75 -4.09
N GLN A 61 -3.42 15.19 -3.10
CA GLN A 61 -3.69 16.42 -2.35
C GLN A 61 -3.56 17.66 -3.22
N GLU A 62 -2.60 17.68 -4.14
CA GLU A 62 -2.39 18.78 -5.10
C GLU A 62 -3.40 18.75 -6.27
N SER A 63 -4.08 17.63 -6.47
CA SER A 63 -5.07 17.46 -7.54
C SER A 63 -6.37 18.24 -7.29
N THR A 64 -6.88 18.90 -8.33
CA THR A 64 -8.18 19.59 -8.35
C THR A 64 -9.36 18.65 -8.60
N ALA A 65 -9.13 17.34 -8.72
CA ALA A 65 -10.19 16.36 -8.88
C ALA A 65 -11.13 16.33 -7.66
N SER A 66 -12.38 15.88 -7.86
CA SER A 66 -13.28 15.62 -6.75
C SER A 66 -12.72 14.51 -5.84
N GLU A 67 -13.14 14.47 -4.58
CA GLU A 67 -12.75 13.41 -3.64
C GLU A 67 -13.09 12.01 -4.18
N GLU A 68 -14.25 11.85 -4.81
CA GLU A 68 -14.62 10.59 -5.48
C GLU A 68 -13.65 10.25 -6.63
N GLY A 69 -13.24 11.25 -7.42
CA GLY A 69 -12.24 11.08 -8.47
C GLY A 69 -10.87 10.65 -7.91
N LYS A 70 -10.43 11.28 -6.82
CA LYS A 70 -9.17 10.92 -6.14
C LYS A 70 -9.20 9.49 -5.61
N LEU A 71 -10.31 9.06 -5.01
CA LEU A 71 -10.50 7.69 -4.55
C LEU A 71 -10.51 6.69 -5.71
N GLY A 72 -11.12 7.04 -6.84
CA GLY A 72 -11.09 6.26 -8.07
C GLY A 72 -9.66 6.04 -8.58
N VAL A 73 -8.91 7.14 -8.72
CA VAL A 73 -7.50 7.10 -9.17
C VAL A 73 -6.63 6.29 -8.21
N LEU A 74 -6.78 6.49 -6.89
CA LEU A 74 -6.05 5.74 -5.88
C LEU A 74 -6.30 4.23 -6.02
N ARG A 75 -7.57 3.83 -6.16
CA ARG A 75 -7.95 2.43 -6.31
C ARG A 75 -7.38 1.81 -7.58
N GLU A 76 -7.47 2.50 -8.71
CA GLU A 76 -6.95 2.02 -10.00
C GLU A 76 -5.44 1.87 -9.99
N PHE A 77 -4.73 2.87 -9.45
CA PHE A 77 -3.28 2.84 -9.30
C PHE A 77 -2.82 1.64 -8.46
N TYR A 78 -3.45 1.41 -7.31
CA TYR A 78 -3.09 0.26 -6.47
C TYR A 78 -3.56 -1.08 -7.02
N ALA A 79 -4.65 -1.13 -7.79
CA ALA A 79 -5.02 -2.33 -8.52
C ALA A 79 -3.95 -2.71 -9.56
N TYR A 80 -3.37 -1.71 -10.24
CA TYR A 80 -2.25 -1.91 -11.15
C TYR A 80 -0.98 -2.36 -10.42
N ARG A 81 -0.57 -1.66 -9.34
CA ARG A 81 0.60 -2.06 -8.54
C ARG A 81 0.47 -3.47 -7.96
N ALA A 82 -0.71 -3.85 -7.46
CA ALA A 82 -0.93 -5.20 -6.96
C ALA A 82 -0.61 -6.26 -8.01
N ARG A 83 -0.93 -6.02 -9.29
CA ARG A 83 -0.60 -6.94 -10.40
C ARG A 83 0.90 -6.95 -10.67
N GLN A 84 1.54 -5.78 -10.72
CA GLN A 84 2.98 -5.66 -10.93
C GLN A 84 3.81 -6.50 -9.93
N PHE A 85 3.40 -6.52 -8.66
CA PHE A 85 4.06 -7.31 -7.61
C PHE A 85 3.46 -8.70 -7.41
N SER A 86 2.46 -9.11 -8.20
CA SER A 86 1.95 -10.49 -8.18
C SER A 86 2.80 -11.45 -9.00
N ASP A 87 3.54 -10.95 -9.98
CA ASP A 87 4.35 -11.78 -10.88
C ASP A 87 5.72 -12.18 -10.26
N TRP A 88 5.97 -11.77 -9.00
CA TRP A 88 7.21 -12.02 -8.25
C TRP A 88 7.06 -13.02 -7.09
N ALA A 89 5.86 -13.56 -6.85
CA ALA A 89 5.56 -14.53 -5.78
C ALA A 89 5.26 -15.92 -6.36
#